data_AF-A0A7W5GPQ6-F1
#
_entry.id   AF-A0A7W5GPQ6-F1
#
_cell.length_a   1.000
_cell.length_b   1.000
_cell.length_c   1.000
_cell.angle_alpha   90.00
_cell.angle_beta   90.00
_cell.angle_gamma   90.00
#
_symmetry.space_group_name_H-M   'P 1'
#
loop_
_entity.id
_entity.type
_entity.pdbx_description
1 polymer ?
#
loop_
_entity_poly.entity_id
_entity_poly.type
_entity_poly.pdbx_seq_one_letter_code
_entity_poly.pdbx_strand_id
1 'polypeptide(L)'
;MKITREKIALLIFAALLAVVAAASVSYFFTSRNFNVAASYVDDQVGSMEDYTVVVYNGTVEPQEESDAADTAAPWMGNGAPAGQEGTDAQVEEGRKILELGEAEDGLGHKVYLSDVNDLYREKGASVLSLNLTKAGQYEEPQLFTVGERKIGVLEVSAYVSERKLKKLADGLRERGASSVVCIARTTVLLASPASVDVLIVTGPEKDLSIDGGFVDGTFVVRTPDVGSVGALVINHANVVSARVISPE
;
A
#
# COMPACT_ATOMS: atom_id res chain seq x y z
N MET A 1 -36.52 -17.35 43.45
CA MET A 1 -36.68 -18.14 42.20
C MET A 1 -35.52 -19.11 42.08
N LYS A 2 -35.75 -20.43 42.13
CA LYS A 2 -34.70 -21.42 41.85
C LYS A 2 -34.48 -21.44 40.35
N ILE A 3 -33.27 -21.13 39.89
CA ILE A 3 -32.91 -21.26 38.48
C ILE A 3 -32.85 -22.76 38.20
N THR A 4 -33.78 -23.26 37.42
CA THR A 4 -33.83 -24.67 37.01
C THR A 4 -32.60 -24.97 36.15
N ARG A 5 -32.07 -26.20 36.21
CA ARG A 5 -30.89 -26.64 35.45
C ARG A 5 -30.98 -26.32 33.95
N GLU A 6 -32.20 -26.36 33.40
CA GLU A 6 -32.52 -25.96 32.03
C GLU A 6 -32.20 -24.49 31.71
N LYS A 7 -32.49 -23.56 32.64
CA LYS A 7 -32.16 -22.13 32.47
C LYS A 7 -30.66 -21.87 32.54
N ILE A 8 -29.94 -22.66 33.34
CA ILE A 8 -28.47 -22.62 33.39
C ILE A 8 -27.90 -23.13 32.06
N ALA A 9 -28.41 -24.25 31.55
CA ALA A 9 -27.99 -24.80 30.26
C ALA A 9 -28.25 -23.81 29.11
N LEU A 10 -29.41 -23.14 29.10
CA LEU A 10 -29.74 -22.13 28.11
C LEU A 10 -28.77 -20.92 28.17
N LEU A 11 -28.44 -20.46 29.38
CA LEU A 11 -27.47 -19.37 29.57
C LEU A 11 -26.07 -19.76 29.09
N ILE A 12 -25.62 -20.98 29.39
CA ILE A 12 -24.32 -21.49 28.93
C ILE A 12 -24.31 -21.61 27.41
N PHE A 13 -25.39 -22.14 26.80
CA PHE A 13 -25.49 -22.26 25.35
C PHE A 13 -25.46 -20.89 24.66
N ALA A 14 -26.22 -19.91 25.17
CA ALA A 14 -26.19 -18.55 24.65
C ALA A 14 -24.81 -17.90 24.78
N ALA A 15 -24.12 -18.12 25.90
CA ALA A 15 -22.75 -17.64 26.10
C ALA A 15 -21.77 -18.28 25.10
N LEU A 16 -21.87 -19.60 24.86
CA LEU A 16 -21.06 -20.29 23.87
C LEU A 16 -21.31 -19.77 22.46
N LEU A 17 -22.58 -19.53 22.10
CA LEU A 17 -22.94 -18.93 20.80
C LEU A 17 -22.33 -17.54 20.64
N ALA A 18 -22.34 -16.72 21.69
CA ALA A 18 -21.71 -15.40 21.67
C ALA A 18 -20.19 -15.47 21.50
N VAL A 19 -19.52 -16.44 22.14
CA VAL A 19 -18.07 -16.66 21.97
C VAL A 19 -17.74 -17.10 20.54
N VAL A 20 -18.51 -18.03 19.97
CA VAL A 20 -18.33 -18.48 18.58
C VAL A 20 -18.58 -17.34 17.59
N ALA A 21 -19.62 -16.53 17.83
CA ALA A 21 -19.90 -15.36 17.01
C ALA A 21 -18.76 -14.32 17.09
N ALA A 22 -18.26 -14.02 18.30
CA ALA A 22 -17.14 -13.12 18.49
C ALA A 22 -15.86 -13.65 17.81
N ALA A 23 -15.56 -14.94 17.94
CA ALA A 23 -14.43 -15.57 17.26
C ALA A 23 -14.55 -15.50 15.74
N SER A 24 -15.76 -15.72 15.20
CA SER A 24 -16.04 -15.63 13.76
C SER A 24 -15.88 -14.20 13.25
N VAL A 25 -16.41 -13.21 13.99
CA VAL A 25 -16.25 -11.79 13.67
C VAL A 25 -14.77 -11.39 13.69
N SER A 26 -14.03 -11.75 14.74
CA SER A 26 -12.59 -11.52 14.83
C SER A 26 -11.82 -12.18 13.67
N TYR A 27 -12.23 -13.39 13.26
CA TYR A 27 -11.63 -14.08 12.12
C TYR A 27 -11.80 -13.31 10.80
N PHE A 28 -12.97 -12.71 10.55
CA PHE A 28 -13.17 -11.85 9.37
C PHE A 28 -12.33 -10.57 9.41
N PHE A 29 -12.10 -9.98 10.58
CA PHE A 29 -11.20 -8.82 10.70
C PHE A 29 -9.74 -9.18 10.40
N THR A 30 -9.27 -10.35 10.83
CA THR A 30 -7.92 -10.86 10.50
C THR A 30 -7.78 -11.29 9.03
N SER A 31 -8.88 -11.63 8.35
CA SER A 31 -8.88 -12.04 6.94
C SER A 31 -8.29 -10.99 5.98
N ARG A 32 -8.39 -9.69 6.29
CA ARG A 32 -7.75 -8.63 5.49
C ARG A 32 -6.23 -8.82 5.41
N ASN A 33 -5.60 -9.29 6.50
CA ASN A 33 -4.16 -9.53 6.56
C ASN A 33 -3.74 -10.75 5.72
N PHE A 34 -4.59 -11.78 5.63
CA PHE A 34 -4.35 -12.91 4.72
C PHE A 34 -4.38 -12.49 3.25
N ASN A 35 -5.24 -11.53 2.89
CA ASN A 35 -5.29 -11.04 1.51
C ASN A 35 -4.06 -10.18 1.15
N VAL A 36 -3.51 -9.43 2.11
CA VAL A 36 -2.20 -8.75 1.96
C VAL A 36 -1.07 -9.77 1.82
N ALA A 37 -1.06 -10.82 2.64
CA ALA A 37 -0.06 -11.89 2.53
C ALA A 37 -0.16 -12.67 1.21
N ALA A 38 -1.38 -12.93 0.72
CA ALA A 38 -1.60 -13.53 -0.60
C ALA A 38 -1.10 -12.60 -1.72
N SER A 39 -1.42 -11.30 -1.65
CA SER A 39 -0.91 -10.31 -2.61
C SER A 39 0.61 -10.22 -2.59
N TYR A 40 1.24 -10.37 -1.41
CA TYR A 40 2.69 -10.44 -1.27
C TYR A 40 3.28 -11.71 -1.91
N VAL A 41 2.65 -12.87 -1.72
CA VAL A 41 3.09 -14.13 -2.35
C VAL A 41 2.91 -14.09 -3.87
N ASP A 42 1.77 -13.58 -4.35
CA ASP A 42 1.49 -13.44 -5.79
C ASP A 42 2.47 -12.46 -6.46
N ASP A 43 2.81 -11.36 -5.79
CA ASP A 43 3.83 -10.42 -6.26
C ASP A 43 5.23 -11.07 -6.36
N GLN A 44 5.56 -12.00 -5.46
CA GLN A 44 6.89 -12.61 -5.39
C GLN A 44 7.06 -13.87 -6.25
N VAL A 45 6.01 -14.68 -6.44
CA VAL A 45 6.11 -16.03 -7.05
C VAL A 45 4.98 -16.31 -8.07
N GLY A 46 3.95 -15.45 -8.17
CA GLY A 46 2.71 -15.72 -8.91
C GLY A 46 2.53 -14.94 -10.22
N SER A 47 1.46 -15.31 -10.95
CA SER A 47 0.91 -14.48 -12.03
C SER A 47 0.13 -13.32 -11.42
N MET A 48 0.35 -12.12 -11.94
CA MET A 48 -0.36 -10.91 -11.53
C MET A 48 -1.49 -10.55 -12.50
N GLU A 49 -1.98 -11.53 -13.25
CA GLU A 49 -3.23 -11.42 -14.00
C GLU A 49 -4.36 -10.92 -13.06
N ASP A 50 -5.15 -9.95 -13.52
CA ASP A 50 -6.19 -9.25 -12.77
C ASP A 50 -5.73 -8.31 -11.64
N TYR A 51 -4.43 -8.17 -11.40
CA TYR A 51 -3.90 -7.15 -10.50
C TYR A 51 -3.71 -5.81 -11.22
N THR A 52 -3.94 -4.74 -10.48
CA THR A 52 -3.58 -3.39 -10.91
C THR A 52 -2.44 -2.88 -10.05
N VAL A 53 -1.33 -2.48 -10.68
CA VAL A 53 -0.16 -1.95 -9.97
C VAL A 53 0.00 -0.47 -10.28
N VAL A 54 0.07 0.36 -9.24
CA VAL A 54 0.39 1.79 -9.36
C VAL A 54 1.85 1.98 -8.97
N VAL A 55 2.72 2.25 -9.95
CA VAL A 55 4.14 2.49 -9.72
C VAL A 55 4.42 3.99 -9.67
N TYR A 56 5.29 4.43 -8.76
CA TYR A 56 5.61 5.83 -8.57
C TYR A 56 7.04 6.08 -8.10
N ASN A 57 7.60 7.24 -8.43
CA ASN A 57 8.94 7.63 -8.03
C ASN A 57 9.04 7.88 -6.52
N GLY A 58 10.17 7.50 -5.92
CA GLY A 58 10.58 8.01 -4.63
C GLY A 58 10.83 9.53 -4.66
N THR A 59 10.41 10.21 -3.60
CA THR A 59 10.50 11.68 -3.50
C THR A 59 11.17 12.17 -2.21
N VAL A 60 11.49 11.27 -1.29
CA VAL A 60 12.19 11.61 -0.04
C VAL A 60 13.68 11.66 -0.31
N GLU A 61 14.34 12.78 0.00
CA GLU A 61 15.80 12.84 -0.11
C GLU A 61 16.43 11.86 0.90
N PRO A 62 17.40 11.02 0.49
CA PRO A 62 18.09 10.13 1.40
C PRO A 62 18.74 10.96 2.52
N GLN A 63 18.43 10.64 3.78
CA GLN A 63 19.21 11.22 4.87
C GLN A 63 20.57 10.50 4.90
N GLU A 64 21.66 11.23 4.72
CA GLU A 64 22.99 10.72 5.11
C GLU A 64 22.90 10.35 6.60
N GLU A 65 23.05 9.06 6.92
CA GLU A 65 23.06 8.57 8.30
C GLU A 65 24.24 9.21 9.04
N SER A 66 23.97 10.29 9.79
CA SER A 66 24.87 10.70 10.86
C SER A 66 24.65 9.75 12.04
N ASP A 67 25.62 8.88 12.30
CA ASP A 67 25.71 8.02 13.47
C ASP A 67 25.44 8.82 14.76
N ALA A 68 24.23 8.69 15.29
CA ALA A 68 23.92 8.97 16.69
C ALA A 68 22.71 8.12 17.08
N ALA A 69 23.00 7.02 17.76
CA ALA A 69 22.02 6.22 18.45
C ALA A 69 21.14 7.09 19.36
N ASP A 70 19.84 7.07 19.14
CA ASP A 70 18.90 7.32 20.22
C ASP A 70 17.69 6.40 20.12
N THR A 71 17.50 5.67 21.21
CA THR A 71 16.53 4.60 21.41
C THR A 71 15.11 5.16 21.43
N ALA A 72 14.33 4.93 20.38
CA ALA A 72 12.87 5.00 20.45
C ALA A 72 12.29 3.58 20.43
N ALA A 73 11.56 3.24 21.49
CA ALA A 73 10.95 1.93 21.66
C ALA A 73 9.90 1.63 20.55
N PRO A 74 9.73 0.36 20.14
CA PRO A 74 8.89 0.00 19.00
C PRO A 74 7.41 0.21 19.29
N TRP A 75 6.69 0.77 18.32
CA TRP A 75 5.23 0.75 18.29
C TRP A 75 4.74 -0.71 18.27
N MET A 76 4.04 -1.14 19.33
CA MET A 76 3.37 -2.43 19.36
C MET A 76 2.13 -2.41 18.46
N GLY A 77 2.31 -2.82 17.21
CA GLY A 77 1.26 -3.27 16.30
C GLY A 77 1.57 -4.71 15.90
N ASN A 78 0.74 -5.66 16.34
CA ASN A 78 0.97 -7.10 16.17
C ASN A 78 1.14 -7.54 14.70
N GLY A 79 2.32 -8.09 14.39
CA GLY A 79 2.47 -9.39 13.72
C GLY A 79 2.52 -9.41 12.18
N ALA A 80 3.67 -9.06 11.60
CA ALA A 80 4.14 -9.70 10.36
C ALA A 80 5.06 -10.88 10.75
N PRO A 81 4.89 -12.10 10.20
CA PRO A 81 5.82 -13.19 10.46
C PRO A 81 7.16 -12.91 9.76
N ALA A 82 8.25 -13.04 10.53
CA ALA A 82 9.61 -13.04 10.03
C ALA A 82 9.79 -14.18 9.01
N GLY A 83 10.08 -13.82 7.75
CA GLY A 83 10.34 -14.76 6.67
C GLY A 83 11.71 -15.41 6.79
N GLN A 84 11.72 -16.74 6.69
CA GLN A 84 12.90 -17.60 6.63
C GLN A 84 13.69 -17.40 5.34
N GLU A 85 15.00 -17.64 5.44
CA GLU A 85 15.99 -17.70 4.36
C GLU A 85 15.48 -18.54 3.16
N GLY A 86 15.43 -17.90 1.99
CA GLY A 86 15.23 -18.58 0.70
C GLY A 86 16.54 -19.15 0.18
N THR A 87 16.51 -20.42 -0.24
CA THR A 87 17.66 -21.18 -0.74
C THR A 87 18.26 -20.65 -2.05
N ASP A 88 19.59 -20.77 -2.16
CA ASP A 88 20.55 -20.31 -3.19
C ASP A 88 20.16 -20.38 -4.67
N ALA A 89 19.12 -21.11 -5.07
CA ALA A 89 18.70 -21.21 -6.46
C ALA A 89 17.81 -20.05 -6.95
N GLN A 90 17.18 -19.30 -6.04
CA GLN A 90 16.23 -18.22 -6.36
C GLN A 90 16.91 -16.84 -6.53
N VAL A 91 18.14 -16.69 -6.05
CA VAL A 91 18.97 -15.49 -6.21
C VAL A 91 19.50 -15.37 -7.66
N GLU A 92 19.57 -16.48 -8.38
CA GLU A 92 20.15 -16.56 -9.73
C GLU A 92 19.25 -15.96 -10.83
N GLU A 93 17.93 -16.11 -10.70
CA GLU A 93 16.98 -15.65 -11.73
C GLU A 93 16.70 -14.15 -11.62
N GLY A 94 16.71 -13.60 -10.39
CA GLY A 94 16.75 -12.16 -10.15
C GLY A 94 18.07 -11.51 -10.58
N ARG A 95 19.20 -12.23 -10.49
CA ARG A 95 20.50 -11.76 -10.98
C ARG A 95 20.59 -11.63 -12.50
N LYS A 96 19.81 -12.42 -13.26
CA LYS A 96 19.96 -12.47 -14.72
C LYS A 96 19.34 -11.28 -15.46
N ILE A 97 18.47 -10.51 -14.79
CA ILE A 97 17.86 -9.30 -15.35
C ILE A 97 18.70 -8.04 -15.02
N LEU A 98 19.55 -8.10 -13.98
CA LEU A 98 20.43 -6.99 -13.59
C LEU A 98 21.61 -6.73 -14.54
N GLU A 99 21.93 -7.66 -15.45
CA GLU A 99 23.07 -7.52 -16.39
C GLU A 99 22.74 -6.73 -17.68
N LEU A 100 21.53 -6.21 -17.85
CA LEU A 100 21.15 -5.43 -19.06
C LEU A 100 21.29 -3.90 -18.92
N GLY A 101 22.14 -3.45 -17.98
CA GLY A 101 22.38 -2.02 -17.75
C GLY A 101 23.83 -1.65 -17.45
N GLU A 102 24.83 -2.40 -17.91
CA GLU A 102 26.23 -1.94 -17.84
C GLU A 102 26.54 -0.94 -18.95
N ALA A 103 26.49 0.35 -18.60
CA ALA A 103 27.49 1.40 -18.89
C ALA A 103 26.84 2.79 -19.00
N GLU A 104 26.97 3.62 -17.97
CA GLU A 104 27.95 4.74 -17.94
C GLU A 104 27.79 5.58 -16.65
N ASP A 105 28.93 5.82 -16.02
CA ASP A 105 29.27 6.91 -15.09
C ASP A 105 28.53 7.08 -13.75
N GLY A 106 29.14 6.56 -12.68
CA GLY A 106 29.51 7.35 -11.49
C GLY A 106 28.39 7.87 -10.59
N LEU A 107 27.14 7.49 -10.79
CA LEU A 107 26.01 7.78 -9.92
C LEU A 107 25.52 6.45 -9.35
N GLY A 108 25.37 6.36 -8.02
CA GLY A 108 24.85 5.16 -7.36
C GLY A 108 23.63 4.60 -8.08
N HIS A 109 23.52 3.28 -8.12
CA HIS A 109 22.46 2.56 -8.83
C HIS A 109 21.12 3.26 -8.60
N LYS A 110 20.34 3.51 -9.65
CA LYS A 110 18.99 4.08 -9.56
C LYS A 110 18.03 3.12 -10.22
N VAL A 111 16.89 2.89 -9.58
CA VAL A 111 15.79 2.12 -10.15
C VAL A 111 14.92 3.07 -10.97
N TYR A 112 14.74 2.77 -12.26
CA TYR A 112 13.88 3.56 -13.12
C TYR A 112 12.43 3.08 -13.04
N LEU A 113 11.50 4.05 -13.14
CA LEU A 113 10.07 3.77 -13.14
C LEU A 113 9.65 2.90 -14.34
N SER A 114 10.35 3.03 -15.47
CA SER A 114 10.16 2.21 -16.67
C SER A 114 10.41 0.73 -16.38
N ASP A 115 11.49 0.43 -15.70
CA ASP A 115 11.97 -0.94 -15.49
C ASP A 115 11.02 -1.69 -14.57
N VAL A 116 10.57 -1.02 -13.51
CA VAL A 116 9.56 -1.58 -12.59
C VAL A 116 8.20 -1.71 -13.27
N ASN A 117 7.84 -0.78 -14.15
CA ASN A 117 6.62 -0.89 -14.95
C ASN A 117 6.66 -2.11 -15.87
N ASP A 118 7.78 -2.33 -16.56
CA ASP A 118 7.94 -3.46 -17.49
C ASP A 118 7.96 -4.78 -16.71
N LEU A 119 8.64 -4.85 -15.57
CA LEU A 119 8.63 -5.98 -14.64
C LEU A 119 7.20 -6.42 -14.27
N TYR A 120 6.35 -5.46 -13.88
CA TYR A 120 4.98 -5.78 -13.48
C TYR A 120 4.08 -6.16 -14.67
N ARG A 121 4.32 -5.58 -15.84
CA ARG A 121 3.60 -5.96 -17.07
C ARG A 121 3.99 -7.35 -17.56
N GLU A 122 5.25 -7.72 -17.46
CA GLU A 122 5.74 -9.06 -17.78
C GLU A 122 5.11 -10.13 -16.88
N LYS A 123 4.83 -9.79 -15.61
CA LYS A 123 4.06 -10.62 -14.68
C LYS A 123 2.54 -10.66 -14.97
N GLY A 124 2.05 -9.94 -15.99
CA GLY A 124 0.64 -9.93 -16.39
C GLY A 124 -0.21 -8.84 -15.72
N ALA A 125 0.37 -7.95 -14.92
CA ALA A 125 -0.39 -6.90 -14.24
C ALA A 125 -0.76 -5.74 -15.19
N SER A 126 -1.89 -5.09 -14.89
CA SER A 126 -2.22 -3.79 -15.49
C SER A 126 -1.53 -2.67 -14.70
N VAL A 127 -0.64 -1.91 -15.33
CA VAL A 127 0.23 -0.96 -14.62
C VAL A 127 -0.12 0.49 -14.93
N LEU A 128 -0.23 1.32 -13.88
CA LEU A 128 -0.33 2.78 -13.93
C LEU A 128 0.95 3.41 -13.38
N SER A 129 1.64 4.19 -14.20
CA SER A 129 2.84 4.92 -13.76
C SER A 129 2.49 6.36 -13.37
N LEU A 130 2.82 6.75 -12.14
CA LEU A 130 2.65 8.10 -11.62
C LEU A 130 4.01 8.75 -11.39
N ASN A 131 4.27 9.84 -12.11
CA ASN A 131 5.44 10.67 -11.82
C ASN A 131 5.11 11.66 -10.70
N LEU A 132 5.70 11.45 -9.52
CA LEU A 132 5.50 12.30 -8.33
C LEU A 132 6.57 13.40 -8.18
N THR A 133 7.58 13.44 -9.05
CA THR A 133 8.65 14.46 -9.00
C THR A 133 8.17 15.84 -9.43
N LYS A 134 7.05 15.92 -10.16
CA LYS A 134 6.46 17.17 -10.64
C LYS A 134 5.24 17.53 -9.81
N ALA A 135 5.43 18.42 -8.83
CA ALA A 135 4.35 18.97 -8.04
C ALA A 135 3.29 19.65 -8.92
N GLY A 136 2.02 19.50 -8.54
CA GLY A 136 0.88 20.08 -9.24
C GLY A 136 0.40 19.28 -10.46
N GLN A 137 1.07 18.20 -10.84
CA GLN A 137 0.68 17.40 -12.00
C GLN A 137 -0.71 16.76 -11.84
N TYR A 138 -1.13 16.49 -10.61
CA TYR A 138 -2.44 15.86 -10.34
C TYR A 138 -3.37 16.75 -9.51
N GLU A 139 -3.10 18.05 -9.38
CA GLU A 139 -3.99 18.99 -8.66
C GLU A 139 -5.40 18.99 -9.25
N GLU A 140 -5.49 18.88 -10.57
CA GLU A 140 -6.76 18.59 -11.26
C GLU A 140 -7.04 17.08 -11.24
N PRO A 141 -8.17 16.62 -10.65
CA PRO A 141 -8.49 15.20 -10.53
C PRO A 141 -8.60 14.49 -11.88
N GLN A 142 -7.72 13.52 -12.10
CA GLN A 142 -7.60 12.76 -13.34
C GLN A 142 -8.14 11.33 -13.16
N LEU A 143 -8.59 10.75 -14.26
CA LEU A 143 -9.11 9.39 -14.30
C LEU A 143 -8.31 8.59 -15.32
N PHE A 144 -7.68 7.52 -14.87
CA PHE A 144 -6.85 6.65 -15.68
C PHE A 144 -7.54 5.31 -15.87
N THR A 145 -7.64 4.84 -17.11
CA THR A 145 -8.09 3.47 -17.40
C THR A 145 -6.87 2.55 -17.36
N VAL A 146 -6.92 1.52 -16.51
CA VAL A 146 -5.82 0.59 -16.24
C VAL A 146 -6.39 -0.81 -16.31
N GLY A 147 -6.11 -1.53 -17.39
CA GLY A 147 -6.83 -2.77 -17.71
C GLY A 147 -8.33 -2.52 -17.85
N GLU A 148 -9.15 -3.30 -17.16
CA GLU A 148 -10.61 -3.15 -17.13
C GLU A 148 -11.11 -2.12 -16.09
N ARG A 149 -10.19 -1.54 -15.31
CA ARG A 149 -10.52 -0.71 -14.15
C ARG A 149 -10.20 0.75 -14.43
N LYS A 150 -10.80 1.64 -13.64
CA LYS A 150 -10.44 3.06 -13.66
C LYS A 150 -9.95 3.51 -12.29
N ILE A 151 -8.80 4.15 -12.26
CA ILE A 151 -8.20 4.72 -11.05
C ILE A 151 -8.31 6.24 -11.13
N GLY A 152 -8.94 6.83 -10.12
CA GLY A 152 -8.95 8.27 -9.94
C GLY A 152 -7.70 8.72 -9.19
N VAL A 153 -7.00 9.73 -9.68
CA VAL A 153 -5.80 10.28 -9.03
C VAL A 153 -6.01 11.77 -8.82
N LEU A 154 -5.70 12.25 -7.62
CA LEU A 154 -5.74 13.66 -7.26
C LEU A 154 -4.60 14.03 -6.33
N GLU A 155 -4.12 15.26 -6.41
CA GLU A 155 -3.09 15.82 -5.55
C GLU A 155 -3.67 16.97 -4.72
N VAL A 156 -3.21 17.06 -3.47
CA VAL A 156 -3.57 18.11 -2.54
C VAL A 156 -2.31 18.87 -2.12
N SER A 157 -2.22 20.13 -2.55
CA SER A 157 -1.12 21.05 -2.25
C SER A 157 -1.41 22.03 -1.11
N ALA A 158 -2.67 22.12 -0.65
CA ALA A 158 -3.10 22.99 0.44
C ALA A 158 -4.14 22.29 1.32
N TYR A 159 -4.42 22.83 2.51
CA TYR A 159 -5.36 22.20 3.44
C TYR A 159 -6.75 21.97 2.81
N VAL A 160 -7.26 20.75 2.92
CA VAL A 160 -8.56 20.31 2.41
C VAL A 160 -9.37 19.70 3.54
N SER A 161 -10.59 20.23 3.71
CA SER A 161 -11.55 19.66 4.65
C SER A 161 -12.10 18.32 4.15
N GLU A 162 -12.52 17.46 5.08
CA GLU A 162 -13.09 16.14 4.76
C GLU A 162 -14.25 16.24 3.75
N ARG A 163 -15.14 17.23 3.91
CA ARG A 163 -16.24 17.50 2.97
C ARG A 163 -15.76 17.80 1.55
N LYS A 164 -14.68 18.59 1.42
CA LYS A 164 -14.12 18.96 0.11
C LYS A 164 -13.40 17.76 -0.51
N LEU A 165 -12.62 17.00 0.27
CA LEU A 165 -11.96 15.78 -0.20
C LEU A 165 -12.98 14.75 -0.69
N LYS A 166 -14.04 14.53 0.10
CA LYS A 166 -15.14 13.64 -0.27
C LYS A 166 -15.79 14.04 -1.59
N LYS A 167 -16.04 15.33 -1.80
CA LYS A 167 -16.62 15.82 -3.07
C LYS A 167 -15.71 15.52 -4.27
N LEU A 168 -14.39 15.69 -4.12
CA LEU A 168 -13.43 15.38 -5.18
C LEU A 168 -13.39 13.87 -5.47
N ALA A 169 -13.33 13.05 -4.42
CA ALA A 169 -13.31 11.60 -4.53
C ALA A 169 -14.62 11.05 -5.13
N ASP A 170 -15.78 11.54 -4.67
CA ASP A 170 -17.09 11.17 -5.22
C ASP A 170 -17.20 11.57 -6.69
N GLY A 171 -16.71 12.74 -7.09
CA GLY A 171 -16.69 13.15 -8.50
C GLY A 171 -15.86 12.21 -9.39
N LEU A 172 -14.76 11.64 -8.88
CA LEU A 172 -14.00 10.60 -9.59
C LEU A 172 -14.78 9.29 -9.65
N ARG A 173 -15.42 8.88 -8.56
CA ARG A 173 -16.25 7.66 -8.50
C ARG A 173 -17.47 7.74 -9.42
N GLU A 174 -18.13 8.89 -9.50
CA GLU A 174 -19.24 9.15 -10.45
C GLU A 174 -18.78 9.03 -11.91
N ARG A 175 -17.53 9.38 -12.21
CA ARG A 175 -16.92 9.18 -13.54
C ARG A 175 -16.47 7.72 -13.79
N GLY A 176 -16.63 6.85 -12.79
CA GLY A 176 -16.37 5.41 -12.87
C GLY A 176 -15.07 4.95 -12.23
N ALA A 177 -14.40 5.77 -11.41
CA ALA A 177 -13.24 5.32 -10.65
C ALA A 177 -13.64 4.20 -9.67
N SER A 178 -12.99 3.03 -9.77
CA SER A 178 -13.15 1.95 -8.80
C SER A 178 -12.32 2.16 -7.54
N SER A 179 -11.27 2.98 -7.63
CA SER A 179 -10.36 3.32 -6.54
C SER A 179 -9.86 4.76 -6.72
N VAL A 180 -9.64 5.48 -5.63
CA VAL A 180 -9.16 6.86 -5.61
C VAL A 180 -7.84 6.94 -4.85
N VAL A 181 -6.79 7.37 -5.53
CA VAL A 181 -5.45 7.64 -5.01
C VAL A 181 -5.29 9.14 -4.79
N CYS A 182 -5.01 9.54 -3.55
CA CYS A 182 -4.67 10.90 -3.19
C CYS A 182 -3.16 11.03 -3.00
N ILE A 183 -2.58 12.10 -3.51
CA ILE A 183 -1.18 12.46 -3.31
C ILE A 183 -1.18 13.72 -2.44
N ALA A 184 -0.38 13.75 -1.38
CA ALA A 184 -0.21 14.94 -0.56
C ALA A 184 1.24 15.03 -0.07
N ARG A 185 1.73 16.26 0.13
CA ARG A 185 3.06 16.43 0.73
C ARG A 185 3.10 16.02 2.18
N THR A 186 2.01 16.23 2.92
CA THR A 186 1.90 15.84 4.31
C THR A 186 0.46 15.48 4.67
N THR A 187 0.30 14.57 5.64
CA THR A 187 -0.99 14.16 6.20
C THR A 187 -1.77 15.34 6.77
N VAL A 188 -1.08 16.38 7.28
CA VAL A 188 -1.69 17.59 7.87
C VAL A 188 -2.49 18.41 6.85
N LEU A 189 -2.24 18.24 5.55
CA LEU A 189 -3.05 18.88 4.50
C LEU A 189 -4.46 18.32 4.42
N LEU A 190 -4.74 17.19 5.05
CA LEU A 190 -6.06 16.57 5.05
C LEU A 190 -6.65 16.62 6.45
N ALA A 191 -7.88 17.09 6.57
CA ALA A 191 -8.61 16.98 7.83
C ALA A 191 -8.81 15.51 8.25
N SER A 192 -9.04 14.64 7.26
CA SER A 192 -9.11 13.18 7.40
C SER A 192 -8.90 12.55 6.02
N PRO A 193 -8.18 11.41 5.92
CA PRO A 193 -8.00 10.70 4.66
C PRO A 193 -9.18 9.80 4.28
N ALA A 194 -10.14 9.53 5.19
CA ALA A 194 -11.16 8.47 5.10
C ALA A 194 -12.03 8.43 3.82
N SER A 195 -12.05 9.51 3.03
CA SER A 195 -12.83 9.58 1.78
C SER A 195 -12.11 9.04 0.55
N VAL A 196 -10.82 8.71 0.64
CA VAL A 196 -10.00 8.12 -0.43
C VAL A 196 -9.53 6.72 -0.06
N ASP A 197 -9.19 5.92 -1.08
CA ASP A 197 -8.80 4.52 -0.89
C ASP A 197 -7.30 4.41 -0.54
N VAL A 198 -6.48 5.25 -1.17
CA VAL A 198 -5.03 5.33 -0.93
C VAL A 198 -4.59 6.78 -0.75
N LEU A 199 -3.68 7.02 0.19
CA LEU A 199 -2.95 8.28 0.37
C LEU A 199 -1.45 8.04 0.24
N ILE A 200 -0.84 8.63 -0.78
CA ILE A 200 0.61 8.66 -0.97
C ILE A 200 1.15 9.98 -0.41
N VAL A 201 2.06 9.89 0.55
CA VAL A 201 2.69 11.03 1.21
C VAL A 201 4.10 11.24 0.64
N THR A 202 4.32 12.38 -0.02
CA THR A 202 5.59 12.70 -0.70
C THR A 202 6.61 13.43 0.19
N GLY A 203 6.18 13.90 1.36
CA GLY A 203 7.07 14.57 2.31
C GLY A 203 7.80 13.62 3.26
N PRO A 204 8.87 14.10 3.93
CA PRO A 204 9.64 13.33 4.90
C PRO A 204 8.89 13.22 6.24
N GLU A 205 7.86 12.37 6.29
CA GLU A 205 7.17 12.02 7.54
C GLU A 205 7.73 10.73 8.12
N LYS A 206 8.56 10.83 9.16
CA LYS A 206 9.28 9.68 9.73
C LYS A 206 8.36 8.60 10.31
N ASP A 207 7.20 9.01 10.83
CA ASP A 207 6.24 8.11 11.47
C ASP A 207 5.41 7.28 10.46
N LEU A 208 5.50 7.60 9.17
CA LEU A 208 4.79 6.85 8.12
C LEU A 208 5.68 5.73 7.56
N SER A 209 5.06 4.55 7.44
CA SER A 209 5.69 3.37 6.83
C SER A 209 5.78 3.52 5.31
N ILE A 210 6.92 3.07 4.76
CA ILE A 210 7.11 2.87 3.31
C ILE A 210 6.36 1.63 2.79
N ASP A 211 6.08 0.67 3.68
CA ASP A 211 5.26 -0.52 3.39
C ASP A 211 3.75 -0.23 3.57
N GLY A 212 3.44 0.99 4.01
CA GLY A 212 2.10 1.50 4.24
C GLY A 212 1.39 0.93 5.46
N GLY A 213 0.20 1.47 5.73
CA GLY A 213 -0.66 1.08 6.85
C GLY A 213 -2.06 1.65 6.69
N PHE A 214 -3.03 1.12 7.43
CA PHE A 214 -4.41 1.60 7.35
C PHE A 214 -4.72 2.64 8.45
N VAL A 215 -5.23 3.80 8.03
CA VAL A 215 -5.74 4.86 8.90
C VAL A 215 -7.15 5.21 8.44
N ASP A 216 -8.14 5.07 9.32
CA ASP A 216 -9.55 5.36 9.03
C ASP A 216 -10.11 4.71 7.74
N GLY A 217 -9.62 3.51 7.42
CA GLY A 217 -10.03 2.76 6.23
C GLY A 217 -9.28 3.11 4.94
N THR A 218 -8.43 4.15 4.96
CA THR A 218 -7.53 4.51 3.86
C THR A 218 -6.17 3.84 4.03
N PHE A 219 -5.60 3.34 2.93
CA PHE A 219 -4.22 2.87 2.92
C PHE A 219 -3.26 4.06 2.76
N VAL A 220 -2.50 4.39 3.80
CA VAL A 220 -1.55 5.50 3.84
C VAL A 220 -0.14 4.96 3.68
N VAL A 221 0.62 5.51 2.74
CA VAL A 221 2.01 5.10 2.46
C VAL A 221 2.88 6.33 2.24
N ARG A 222 4.13 6.27 2.71
CA ARG A 222 5.15 7.28 2.39
C ARG A 222 5.89 6.87 1.12
N THR A 223 6.22 7.84 0.25
CA THR A 223 7.10 7.53 -0.88
C THR A 223 8.48 7.07 -0.40
N PRO A 224 9.14 6.16 -1.13
CA PRO A 224 10.51 5.78 -0.81
C PRO A 224 11.50 6.90 -1.15
N ASP A 225 12.77 6.64 -0.89
CA ASP A 225 13.85 7.58 -1.14
C ASP A 225 14.07 7.81 -2.65
N VAL A 226 14.60 8.99 -2.99
CA VAL A 226 14.97 9.33 -4.37
C VAL A 226 15.99 8.32 -4.89
N GLY A 227 15.67 7.68 -6.01
CA GLY A 227 16.47 6.58 -6.57
C GLY A 227 15.78 5.22 -6.45
N SER A 228 14.78 5.10 -5.58
CA SER A 228 13.90 3.94 -5.46
C SER A 228 12.53 4.19 -6.11
N VAL A 229 11.80 3.11 -6.36
CA VAL A 229 10.44 3.13 -6.92
C VAL A 229 9.49 2.46 -5.94
N GLY A 230 8.37 3.12 -5.65
CA GLY A 230 7.26 2.53 -4.91
C GLY A 230 6.27 1.85 -5.85
N ALA A 231 5.70 0.74 -5.42
CA ALA A 231 4.65 0.01 -6.11
C ALA A 231 3.48 -0.24 -5.16
N LEU A 232 2.29 0.16 -5.56
CA LEU A 232 1.03 -0.16 -4.87
C LEU A 232 0.32 -1.25 -5.66
N VAL A 233 0.19 -2.43 -5.07
CA VAL A 233 -0.49 -3.57 -5.67
C VAL A 233 -1.93 -3.58 -5.20
N ILE A 234 -2.87 -3.48 -6.13
CA ILE A 234 -4.31 -3.48 -5.89
C ILE A 234 -4.89 -4.74 -6.51
N ASN A 235 -5.44 -5.62 -5.67
CA ASN A 235 -6.05 -6.85 -6.14
C ASN A 235 -7.50 -6.64 -6.63
N HIS A 236 -8.10 -7.71 -7.15
CA HIS A 236 -9.51 -7.72 -7.60
C HIS A 236 -10.51 -7.31 -6.50
N ALA A 237 -10.19 -7.57 -5.23
CA ALA A 237 -11.01 -7.26 -4.07
C ALA A 237 -10.79 -5.84 -3.49
N ASN A 238 -10.04 -4.97 -4.17
CA ASN A 238 -9.66 -3.63 -3.68
C ASN A 238 -8.81 -3.62 -2.41
N VAL A 239 -8.11 -4.73 -2.12
CA VAL A 239 -7.09 -4.74 -1.08
C VAL A 239 -5.81 -4.20 -1.68
N VAL A 240 -5.19 -3.27 -0.95
CA VAL A 240 -3.97 -2.56 -1.34
C VAL A 240 -2.82 -3.03 -0.48
N SER A 241 -1.67 -3.29 -1.10
CA SER A 241 -0.37 -3.46 -0.45
C SER A 241 0.67 -2.57 -1.12
N ALA A 242 1.73 -2.21 -0.40
CA ALA A 242 2.86 -1.47 -0.95
C ALA A 242 4.14 -2.30 -0.96
N ARG A 243 5.02 -1.99 -1.91
CA ARG A 243 6.39 -2.48 -2.02
C ARG A 243 7.31 -1.37 -2.47
N VAL A 244 8.59 -1.51 -2.11
CA VAL A 244 9.66 -0.62 -2.56
C VAL A 244 10.68 -1.44 -3.32
N ILE A 245 11.05 -0.96 -4.50
CA ILE A 245 12.14 -1.48 -5.31
C ILE A 245 13.27 -0.46 -5.19
N SER A 246 14.34 -0.84 -4.50
CA SER A 246 15.51 0.00 -4.25
C SER A 246 16.71 -0.48 -5.06
N PRO A 247 17.63 0.43 -5.39
CA PRO A 247 18.93 0.05 -5.92
C PRO A 247 19.74 -0.72 -4.87
N GLU A 248 20.39 -1.81 -5.28
CA GLU A 248 21.35 -2.56 -4.44
C GLU A 248 22.68 -1.81 -4.26
#